data_AF-A0A1X0KM12-F1
#
_entry.id   AF-A0A1X0KM12-F1
#
_cell.length_a   1.000
_cell.length_b   1.000
_cell.length_c   1.000
_cell.angle_alpha   90.00
_cell.angle_beta   90.00
_cell.angle_gamma   90.00
#
_symmetry.space_group_name_H-M   'P 1'
#
loop_
_entity.id
_entity.type
_entity.pdbx_description
1 polymer ?
#
loop_
_entity_poly.entity_id
_entity_poly.type
_entity_poly.pdbx_seq_one_letter_code
_entity_poly.pdbx_strand_id
1 'polypeptide(L)'
;MAPKSQVQVSIDDDIEFLTEQLERLRALGEEKKAHDVFGDEDIYDLSVRWGTALAGRLPRIAHYSSIGVLDEADERRFQSLCDELRAVSPLIERFKLARPELGDCPDARAGGRHRRADRGTGWRRRPRA
;
A
#
# COMPACT_ATOMS: atom_id res chain seq x y z
N MET A 1 20.00 -28.78 17.35
CA MET A 1 19.21 -28.03 16.35
C MET A 1 19.64 -26.58 16.40
N ALA A 2 20.27 -26.05 15.36
CA ALA A 2 20.56 -24.63 15.25
C ALA A 2 19.25 -23.89 14.91
N PRO A 3 18.94 -22.74 15.55
CA PRO A 3 17.79 -21.95 15.14
C PRO A 3 18.05 -21.44 13.72
N LYS A 4 17.13 -21.76 12.80
CA LYS A 4 17.12 -21.16 11.47
C LYS A 4 17.03 -19.65 11.69
N SER A 5 18.10 -18.91 11.42
CA SER A 5 18.02 -17.46 11.30
C SER A 5 17.05 -17.18 10.15
N GLN A 6 15.79 -16.94 10.49
CA GLN A 6 14.85 -16.37 9.55
C GLN A 6 15.44 -15.01 9.20
N VAL A 7 15.85 -14.84 7.94
CA VAL A 7 16.22 -13.53 7.42
C VAL A 7 14.96 -12.69 7.51
N GLN A 8 14.86 -11.87 8.55
CA GLN A 8 13.78 -10.91 8.70
C GLN A 8 13.96 -9.88 7.59
N VAL A 9 12.91 -9.72 6.77
CA VAL A 9 12.89 -8.73 5.72
C VAL A 9 12.31 -7.46 6.33
N SER A 10 13.11 -6.39 6.39
CA SER A 10 12.62 -5.09 6.85
C SER A 10 11.79 -4.43 5.76
N ILE A 11 10.66 -3.87 6.18
CA ILE A 11 9.76 -3.05 5.35
C ILE A 11 9.76 -1.58 5.80
N ASP A 12 10.62 -1.21 6.74
CA ASP A 12 10.57 0.10 7.40
C ASP A 12 10.66 1.24 6.38
N ASP A 13 11.64 1.19 5.47
CA ASP A 13 11.82 2.17 4.39
C ASP A 13 10.60 2.26 3.44
N ASP A 14 9.89 1.15 3.26
CA ASP A 14 8.71 1.11 2.39
C ASP A 14 7.49 1.70 3.06
N ILE A 15 7.28 1.37 4.34
CA ILE A 15 6.21 1.94 5.16
C ILE A 15 6.43 3.44 5.37
N GLU A 16 7.65 3.86 5.69
CA GLU A 16 7.99 5.27 5.89
C GLU A 16 7.71 6.06 4.61
N PHE A 17 8.23 5.60 3.46
CA PHE A 17 8.01 6.28 2.19
C PHE A 17 6.53 6.40 1.81
N LEU A 18 5.74 5.34 2.00
CA LEU A 18 4.31 5.35 1.70
C LEU A 18 3.53 6.26 2.66
N THR A 19 3.89 6.26 3.94
CA THR A 19 3.32 7.15 4.96
C THR A 19 3.61 8.62 4.62
N GLU A 20 4.84 8.96 4.24
CA GLU A 20 5.18 10.32 3.80
C GLU A 20 4.32 10.78 2.62
N GLN A 21 4.08 9.91 1.63
CA GLN A 21 3.27 10.30 0.47
C GLN A 21 1.80 10.47 0.86
N LEU A 22 1.29 9.68 1.81
CA LEU A 22 -0.04 9.86 2.38
C LEU A 22 -0.18 11.20 3.12
N GLU A 23 0.81 11.55 3.93
CA GLU A 23 0.84 12.83 4.65
C GLU A 23 0.85 14.01 3.68
N ARG A 24 1.68 13.96 2.63
CA ARG A 24 1.68 14.98 1.57
C ARG A 24 0.33 15.08 0.86
N LEU A 25 -0.29 13.94 0.54
CA LEU A 25 -1.62 13.92 -0.07
C LEU A 25 -2.68 14.57 0.82
N ARG A 26 -2.64 14.31 2.13
CA ARG A 26 -3.55 14.95 3.11
C ARG A 26 -3.28 16.45 3.18
N ALA A 27 -2.03 16.87 3.29
CA ALA A 27 -1.65 18.27 3.33
C ALA A 27 -2.13 19.04 2.09
N LEU A 28 -1.94 18.49 0.89
CA LEU A 28 -2.48 19.06 -0.34
C LEU A 28 -4.00 19.13 -0.34
N GLY A 29 -4.67 18.12 0.23
CA GLY A 29 -6.12 18.08 0.38
C GLY A 29 -6.68 19.23 1.23
N GLU A 30 -5.95 19.62 2.27
CA GLU A 30 -6.28 20.74 3.18
C GLU A 30 -5.91 22.09 2.57
N GLU A 31 -4.72 22.22 1.98
CA GLU A 31 -4.20 23.48 1.44
C GLU A 31 -4.96 23.94 0.20
N LYS A 32 -5.21 23.00 -0.72
CA LYS A 32 -5.88 23.32 -1.98
C LYS A 32 -7.37 23.11 -1.81
N LYS A 33 -8.17 24.19 -1.83
CA LYS A 33 -9.63 24.08 -2.06
C LYS A 33 -9.89 23.65 -3.52
N ALA A 34 -11.07 23.11 -3.79
CA ALA A 34 -11.47 22.28 -4.93
C ALA A 34 -11.08 22.68 -6.38
N HIS A 35 -10.44 23.84 -6.61
CA HIS A 35 -10.33 24.46 -7.93
C HIS A 35 -8.93 24.60 -8.53
N ASP A 36 -7.84 24.29 -7.83
CA ASP A 36 -6.49 24.54 -8.35
C ASP A 36 -5.61 23.28 -8.35
N VAL A 37 -5.95 22.35 -9.25
CA VAL A 37 -5.29 21.03 -9.38
C VAL A 37 -4.39 20.94 -10.62
N PHE A 38 -4.58 21.82 -11.60
CA PHE A 38 -3.91 21.75 -12.90
C PHE A 38 -2.82 22.82 -13.01
N GLY A 39 -1.56 22.42 -12.91
CA GLY A 39 -0.39 23.31 -13.08
C GLY A 39 0.52 23.38 -11.87
N ASP A 40 0.21 22.65 -10.80
CA ASP A 40 0.99 22.68 -9.58
C ASP A 40 2.12 21.64 -9.59
N GLU A 41 3.35 22.11 -9.37
CA GLU A 41 4.56 21.29 -9.30
C GLU A 41 4.48 20.26 -8.17
N ASP A 42 3.84 20.59 -7.05
CA ASP A 42 3.71 19.70 -5.90
C ASP A 42 2.79 18.51 -6.20
N ILE A 43 1.72 18.74 -6.98
CA ILE A 43 0.81 17.67 -7.43
C ILE A 43 1.53 16.77 -8.43
N TYR A 44 2.36 17.34 -9.31
CA TYR A 44 3.13 16.55 -10.26
C TYR A 44 4.18 15.68 -9.57
N ASP A 45 5.01 16.25 -8.68
CA ASP A 45 6.00 15.48 -7.89
C ASP A 45 5.32 14.38 -7.07
N LEU A 46 4.22 14.71 -6.39
CA LEU A 46 3.44 13.71 -5.66
C LEU A 46 2.94 12.61 -6.59
N SER A 47 2.43 12.93 -7.78
CA SER A 47 1.91 11.92 -8.72
C SER A 47 2.99 10.92 -9.18
N VAL A 48 4.21 11.41 -9.44
CA VAL A 48 5.35 10.58 -9.86
C VAL A 48 5.79 9.67 -8.71
N ARG A 49 5.94 10.22 -7.50
CA ARG A 49 6.33 9.45 -6.31
C ARG A 49 5.27 8.45 -5.93
N TRP A 50 4.00 8.84 -6.00
CA TRP A 50 2.84 7.99 -5.74
C TRP A 50 2.81 6.79 -6.69
N GLY A 51 2.95 7.02 -8.00
CA GLY A 51 3.01 5.94 -9.00
C GLY A 51 4.17 4.97 -8.74
N THR A 52 5.35 5.50 -8.37
CA THR A 52 6.52 4.68 -8.02
C THR A 52 6.27 3.83 -6.78
N ALA A 53 5.63 4.41 -5.76
CA ALA A 53 5.27 3.71 -4.53
C ALA A 53 4.32 2.54 -4.81
N LEU A 54 3.29 2.77 -5.62
CA LEU A 54 2.27 1.79 -5.95
C LEU A 54 2.75 0.68 -6.91
N ALA A 55 3.71 0.98 -7.78
CA ALA A 55 4.25 -0.01 -8.72
C ALA A 55 5.37 -0.88 -8.11
N GLY A 56 6.05 -0.39 -7.07
CA GLY A 56 7.24 -1.05 -6.51
C GLY A 56 7.13 -1.42 -5.04
N ARG A 57 6.91 -0.43 -4.17
CA ARG A 57 6.99 -0.61 -2.71
C ARG A 57 5.76 -1.33 -2.16
N LEU A 58 4.56 -0.86 -2.52
CA LEU A 58 3.32 -1.46 -2.03
C LEU A 58 3.18 -2.94 -2.44
N PRO A 59 3.42 -3.34 -3.71
CA PRO A 59 3.36 -4.75 -4.10
C PRO A 59 4.42 -5.61 -3.41
N ARG A 60 5.58 -5.04 -3.08
CA ARG A 60 6.64 -5.75 -2.36
C ARG A 60 6.24 -6.05 -0.92
N ILE A 61 5.68 -5.09 -0.18
CA ILE A 61 5.18 -5.33 1.18
C ILE A 61 4.02 -6.33 1.15
N ALA A 62 3.08 -6.17 0.21
CA ALA A 62 1.98 -7.11 0.02
C ALA A 62 2.49 -8.54 -0.26
N HIS A 63 3.56 -8.67 -1.06
CA HIS A 63 4.21 -9.95 -1.29
C HIS A 63 4.73 -10.56 0.02
N TYR A 64 5.44 -9.78 0.85
CA TYR A 64 5.98 -10.26 2.13
C TYR A 64 4.90 -10.66 3.14
N SER A 65 3.80 -9.91 3.23
CA SER A 65 2.61 -10.29 4.01
C SER A 65 2.04 -11.62 3.49
N SER A 66 1.84 -11.76 2.17
CA SER A 66 1.25 -12.95 1.55
C SER A 66 2.04 -14.26 1.79
N ILE A 67 3.37 -14.18 1.89
CA ILE A 67 4.24 -15.33 2.15
C ILE A 67 4.53 -15.51 3.65
N GLY A 68 3.98 -14.66 4.52
CA GLY A 68 4.07 -14.76 5.98
C GLY A 68 5.49 -14.53 6.53
N VAL A 69 6.26 -13.63 5.91
CA VAL A 69 7.62 -13.29 6.37
C VAL A 69 7.66 -12.01 7.21
N LEU A 70 6.55 -11.27 7.30
CA LEU A 70 6.42 -10.15 8.23
C LEU A 70 6.17 -10.66 9.65
N ASP A 71 6.72 -9.97 10.63
CA ASP A 71 6.35 -10.20 12.02
C ASP A 71 5.00 -9.56 12.37
N GLU A 72 4.50 -9.78 13.59
CA GLU A 72 3.20 -9.26 14.01
C GLU A 72 3.16 -7.71 14.08
N ALA A 73 4.29 -7.06 14.33
CA ALA A 73 4.36 -5.60 14.36
C ALA A 73 4.28 -5.03 12.94
N ASP A 74 5.04 -5.60 12.02
CA ASP A 74 5.08 -5.19 10.62
C ASP A 74 3.77 -5.52 9.88
N GLU A 75 3.14 -6.65 10.17
CA GLU A 75 1.82 -6.99 9.64
C GLU A 75 0.76 -5.97 10.08
N ARG A 76 0.80 -5.54 11.35
CA ARG A 76 -0.10 -4.50 11.86
C ARG A 76 0.14 -3.14 11.20
N ARG A 77 1.40 -2.76 10.99
CA ARG A 77 1.76 -1.53 10.29
C ARG A 77 1.28 -1.55 8.85
N PHE A 78 1.49 -2.67 8.14
CA PHE A 78 1.00 -2.82 6.78
C PHE A 78 -0.53 -2.75 6.68
N GLN A 79 -1.24 -3.39 7.61
CA GLN A 79 -2.69 -3.31 7.67
C GLN A 79 -3.18 -1.88 7.89
N SER A 80 -2.56 -1.15 8.83
CA SER A 80 -2.86 0.27 9.09
C SER A 80 -2.64 1.11 7.83
N LEU A 81 -1.54 0.90 7.12
CA LEU A 81 -1.24 1.60 5.87
C LEU A 81 -2.33 1.35 4.82
N CYS A 82 -2.82 0.12 4.67
CA CYS A 82 -3.92 -0.16 3.74
C CYS A 82 -5.21 0.55 4.14
N ASP A 83 -5.53 0.62 5.42
CA ASP A 83 -6.71 1.32 5.90
C ASP A 83 -6.60 2.83 5.64
N GLU A 84 -5.41 3.39 5.78
CA GLU A 84 -5.14 4.78 5.40
C GLU A 84 -5.27 5.02 3.89
N LEU A 85 -4.72 4.14 3.05
CA LEU A 85 -4.88 4.20 1.60
C LEU A 85 -6.35 4.16 1.17
N ARG A 86 -7.17 3.34 1.84
CA ARG A 86 -8.63 3.34 1.64
C ARG A 86 -9.25 4.67 2.09
N ALA A 87 -8.85 5.21 3.24
CA ALA A 87 -9.39 6.46 3.77
C ALA A 87 -9.11 7.68 2.88
N VAL A 88 -7.94 7.73 2.22
CA VAL A 88 -7.58 8.84 1.31
C VAL A 88 -8.07 8.65 -0.13
N SER A 89 -8.80 7.59 -0.43
CA SER A 89 -9.33 7.33 -1.78
C SER A 89 -10.08 8.52 -2.41
N PRO A 90 -10.88 9.31 -1.68
CA PRO A 90 -11.49 10.52 -2.24
C PRO A 90 -10.46 11.57 -2.71
N LEU A 91 -9.34 11.71 -2.02
CA LEU A 91 -8.25 12.62 -2.42
C LEU A 91 -7.50 12.07 -3.65
N ILE A 92 -7.25 10.77 -3.70
CA ILE A 92 -6.66 10.09 -4.87
C ILE A 92 -7.50 10.37 -6.12
N GLU A 93 -8.82 10.24 -6.02
CA GLU A 93 -9.73 10.54 -7.13
C GLU A 93 -9.72 12.02 -7.50
N ARG A 94 -9.79 12.90 -6.50
CA ARG A 94 -9.80 14.36 -6.67
C ARG A 94 -8.55 14.87 -7.39
N PHE A 95 -7.38 14.36 -7.01
CA PHE A 95 -6.09 14.72 -7.61
C PHE A 95 -5.71 13.83 -8.82
N LYS A 96 -6.61 12.93 -9.25
CA LYS A 96 -6.41 11.99 -10.38
C LYS A 96 -5.13 11.15 -10.27
N LEU A 97 -4.79 10.76 -9.04
CA LEU A 97 -3.64 9.90 -8.76
C LEU A 97 -3.94 8.44 -9.12
N ALA A 98 -2.88 7.65 -9.33
CA ALA A 98 -3.01 6.21 -9.52
C ALA A 98 -3.67 5.55 -8.31
N ARG A 99 -4.58 4.59 -8.55
CA ARG A 99 -5.29 3.89 -7.47
C ARG A 99 -4.46 2.73 -6.93
N PRO A 100 -4.37 2.54 -5.60
CA PRO A 100 -3.69 1.40 -5.01
C PRO A 100 -4.48 0.11 -5.26
N GLU A 101 -3.81 -0.93 -5.76
CA GLU A 101 -4.37 -2.28 -5.90
C GLU A 101 -4.19 -3.05 -4.58
N LEU A 102 -5.19 -2.96 -3.69
CA LEU A 102 -5.16 -3.57 -2.35
C LEU A 102 -5.59 -5.04 -2.32
N GLY A 103 -5.51 -5.77 -3.44
CA GLY A 103 -6.17 -7.07 -3.65
C GLY A 103 -5.79 -8.17 -2.65
N ASP A 104 -4.55 -8.17 -2.16
CA ASP A 104 -4.06 -9.10 -1.13
C ASP A 104 -3.94 -8.46 0.25
N CYS A 105 -4.29 -7.17 0.40
CA CYS A 105 -4.28 -6.57 1.72
C CYS A 105 -5.48 -7.09 2.52
N PRO A 106 -5.28 -7.71 3.69
CA PRO A 106 -6.39 -8.22 4.47
C PRO A 106 -7.38 -7.08 4.70
N ASP A 107 -8.67 -7.37 4.59
CA ASP A 107 -9.67 -6.42 5.07
C ASP A 107 -9.66 -6.53 6.59
N ALA A 108 -9.20 -5.49 7.29
CA ALA A 108 -9.24 -5.45 8.77
C ALA A 108 -10.66 -5.64 9.32
N ARG A 109 -11.70 -5.42 8.50
CA ARG A 109 -13.10 -5.63 8.87
C ARG A 109 -13.57 -7.07 8.70
N ALA A 110 -12.79 -7.93 8.04
CA ALA A 110 -13.03 -9.37 8.00
C ALA A 110 -12.52 -10.03 9.28
N GLY A 111 -13.19 -9.72 10.39
CA GLY A 111 -12.90 -10.29 11.70
C GLY A 111 -12.82 -11.81 11.66
N GLY A 112 -11.70 -12.33 12.17
CA GLY A 112 -11.55 -13.72 12.53
C GLY A 112 -11.41 -14.68 11.36
N ARG A 113 -10.16 -15.06 11.07
CA ARG A 113 -9.73 -16.48 11.08
C ARG A 113 -8.26 -16.55 10.70
N HIS A 114 -7.42 -16.82 11.70
CA HIS A 114 -6.25 -17.66 11.46
C HIS A 114 -6.73 -18.95 10.79
N ARG A 115 -6.51 -19.07 9.48
CA ARG A 115 -6.47 -20.35 8.80
C ARG A 115 -5.12 -20.52 8.13
N ARG A 116 -4.24 -21.24 8.82
CA ARG A 116 -3.29 -22.12 8.16
C ARG A 116 -4.08 -23.13 7.33
N ALA A 117 -3.99 -23.06 6.00
CA ALA A 117 -4.16 -24.15 5.02
C ALA A 117 -3.91 -23.54 3.62
N ASP A 118 -2.72 -23.69 3.07
CA ASP A 118 -2.35 -24.67 2.03
C ASP A 118 -2.93 -24.37 0.63
N ARG A 119 -2.01 -23.99 -0.27
CA ARG A 119 -1.98 -24.14 -1.74
C ARG A 119 -3.17 -23.69 -2.59
N GLY A 120 -2.86 -22.75 -3.49
CA GLY A 120 -3.66 -22.50 -4.69
C GLY A 120 -3.09 -21.39 -5.55
N THR A 121 -1.99 -21.65 -6.25
CA THR A 121 -1.53 -20.87 -7.40
C THR A 121 -2.69 -20.59 -8.37
N GLY A 122 -2.96 -19.31 -8.65
CA GLY A 122 -4.09 -18.92 -9.48
C GLY A 122 -3.97 -17.54 -10.14
N TRP A 123 -2.74 -17.10 -10.45
CA TRP A 123 -2.50 -15.92 -11.29
C TRP A 123 -3.00 -16.16 -12.72
N ARG A 124 -4.30 -15.98 -12.95
CA ARG A 124 -4.85 -15.93 -14.31
C ARG A 124 -4.71 -14.52 -14.86
N ARG A 125 -3.68 -14.37 -15.70
CA ARG A 125 -3.57 -13.32 -16.72
C ARG A 125 -4.90 -13.22 -17.48
N ARG A 126 -5.49 -12.02 -17.51
CA ARG A 126 -6.56 -11.68 -18.46
C ARG A 126 -5.98 -11.52 -19.86
N PRO A 127 -6.53 -12.15 -20.91
CA PRO A 127 -6.21 -11.78 -22.28
C PRO A 127 -6.96 -10.49 -22.64
N ARG A 128 -6.27 -9.57 -23.34
CA ARG A 128 -6.88 -8.39 -23.98
C ARG A 128 -7.83 -8.89 -25.07
N ALA A 129 -9.06 -8.40 -25.06
CA ALA A 129 -9.95 -8.39 -26.21
C ALA A 129 -9.64 -7.15 -27.07
#